data_AF-A0A4S2SKM3-F1
#
_entry.id   AF-A0A4S2SKM3-F1
#
_cell.length_a   1.000
_cell.length_b   1.000
_cell.length_c   1.000
_cell.angle_alpha   90.00
_cell.angle_beta   90.00
_cell.angle_gamma   90.00
#
_symmetry.space_group_name_H-M   'P 1'
#
loop_
_entity.id
_entity.type
_entity.pdbx_description
1 polymer ?
#
loop_
_entity_poly.entity_id
_entity_poly.type
_entity_poly.pdbx_seq_one_letter_code
_entity_poly.pdbx_strand_id
1 'polypeptide(L)'
;MLKILCPHCKTRFFRPKTSGRPPKYCGTDCRTAAYRARQKTGLRYSHKHDQDVARIAKSVAARAAAALQHGQLPLPARPLELLLETLRLERDVADLKAVAVRQASEYGAPWTDIGHALSMSVSATRARYGDEQVAKIRHWRAERGSGPGHRPARPRPSRPTSAPDSVKGENTLPSPALPGDPAYQLTTALSHLHRASGHTQRWLASEVGISASLLSLILLGKRHPKWKTVKAIAELCNADPADLRPLWEKAQGIPPVALPGPEDFLQAAASLKAALRGMCIAAGSPTPDEICFQHLTLTPRRVARALLSERPERDLDDWPFVAALATALRGQPDDVRPLWQRMMVASALVSPPHTEPDPGHTSDRPSLDTAGTRTPRQAAPSARRPHRPDMLWTSRTRRGNQDSDALQRRLEILEVIRSANMPVGLTTLSHACGLPTRYTSEVLSWLRERRFTTTGKDGGHARGPILNAAAEGRDVVQEFLDHLSLKTNGAIYIGPTPTATSTSPTKPPSPASPPSTSTSTSASPPTPAHSAKPTSRSSAAKRASTTSPATGPGSSRATPSPTPTAFSAHSTSHPSSTTSRSTPTRTPAQPAH
;
A
#
# COMPACT_ATOMS: atom_id res chain seq x y z
N MET A 1 58.27 27.64 14.34
CA MET A 1 57.22 26.58 14.37
C MET A 1 56.27 26.82 15.54
N LEU A 2 54.97 26.63 15.36
CA LEU A 2 53.99 26.75 16.46
C LEU A 2 54.07 25.54 17.41
N LYS A 3 54.25 25.79 18.72
CA LYS A 3 54.20 24.76 19.78
C LYS A 3 52.74 24.53 20.20
N ILE A 4 52.26 23.29 20.09
CA ILE A 4 50.89 22.90 20.48
C ILE A 4 50.92 22.40 21.93
N LEU A 5 49.92 22.75 22.73
CA LEU A 5 49.83 22.38 24.15
C LEU A 5 48.93 21.15 24.31
N CYS A 6 49.45 20.04 24.85
CA CYS A 6 48.70 18.79 24.97
C CYS A 6 47.58 18.92 26.03
N PRO A 7 46.29 18.71 25.71
CA PRO A 7 45.19 18.88 26.66
C PRO A 7 45.28 17.96 27.89
N HIS A 8 45.97 16.82 27.77
CA HIS A 8 46.13 15.82 28.82
C HIS A 8 47.31 16.15 29.75
N CYS A 9 48.54 15.83 29.35
CA CYS A 9 49.76 16.04 30.15
C CYS A 9 50.26 17.49 30.22
N LYS A 10 49.59 18.45 29.56
CA LYS A 10 49.96 19.88 29.46
C LYS A 10 51.31 20.19 28.79
N THR A 11 52.11 19.18 28.43
CA THR A 11 53.38 19.36 27.72
C THR A 11 53.18 20.08 26.38
N ARG A 12 54.06 21.05 26.08
CA ARG A 12 54.15 21.69 24.76
C ARG A 12 54.92 20.77 23.80
N PHE A 13 54.38 20.49 22.61
CA PHE A 13 54.98 19.62 21.61
C PHE A 13 54.95 20.26 20.21
N PHE A 14 55.83 19.79 19.32
CA PHE A 14 55.90 20.26 17.94
C PHE A 14 55.02 19.43 17.00
N ARG A 15 54.55 20.06 15.91
CA ARG A 15 53.75 19.39 14.88
C ARG A 15 54.67 18.62 13.91
N PRO A 16 54.60 17.28 13.82
CA PRO A 16 55.60 16.48 13.10
C PRO A 16 55.48 16.51 11.56
N LYS A 17 54.33 16.92 11.01
CA LYS A 17 54.14 17.16 9.56
C LYS A 17 53.26 18.41 9.37
N THR A 18 53.67 19.32 8.48
CA THR A 18 52.99 20.62 8.25
C THR A 18 51.65 20.51 7.54
N SER A 19 51.45 19.47 6.72
CA SER A 19 50.17 19.17 6.05
C SER A 19 49.16 18.44 6.95
N GLY A 20 47.88 18.43 6.57
CA GLY A 20 46.80 17.72 7.25
C GLY A 20 46.19 18.41 8.47
N ARG A 21 45.41 17.67 9.27
CA ARG A 21 44.75 18.16 10.49
C ARG A 21 45.75 18.18 11.68
N PRO A 22 45.85 19.27 12.46
CA PRO A 22 46.73 19.30 13.63
C PRO A 22 46.43 18.19 14.65
N PRO A 23 47.44 17.45 15.15
CA PRO A 23 47.24 16.48 16.22
C PRO A 23 46.84 17.18 17.51
N LYS A 24 45.78 16.70 18.18
CA LYS A 24 45.32 17.24 19.48
C LYS A 24 46.10 16.73 20.70
N TYR A 25 47.02 15.78 20.55
CA TYR A 25 47.79 15.18 21.65
C TYR A 25 49.22 14.91 21.19
N CYS A 26 50.19 14.95 22.11
CA CYS A 26 51.61 14.73 21.82
C CYS A 26 51.96 13.29 21.39
N GLY A 27 51.15 12.31 21.75
CA GLY A 27 51.38 10.89 21.44
C GLY A 27 50.13 10.03 21.58
N THR A 28 50.28 8.74 21.31
CA THR A 28 49.24 7.71 21.47
C THR A 28 48.76 7.62 22.91
N ASP A 29 49.65 7.66 23.88
CA ASP A 29 49.31 7.39 25.29
C ASP A 29 48.51 8.54 25.87
N CYS A 30 48.88 9.78 25.57
CA CYS A 30 48.07 10.95 25.91
C CYS A 30 46.71 10.99 25.18
N ARG A 31 46.57 10.39 23.98
CA ARG A 31 45.28 10.21 23.31
C ARG A 31 44.44 9.16 24.04
N THR A 32 45.02 8.01 24.36
CA THR A 32 44.35 6.88 25.04
C THR A 32 43.98 7.24 26.48
N ALA A 33 44.86 7.90 27.22
CA ALA A 33 44.59 8.36 28.58
C ALA A 33 43.59 9.53 28.60
N ALA A 34 43.60 10.44 27.62
CA ALA A 34 42.52 11.42 27.47
C ALA A 34 41.17 10.78 27.12
N TYR A 35 41.17 9.69 26.34
CA TYR A 35 39.96 8.92 26.03
C TYR A 35 39.43 8.19 27.27
N ARG A 36 40.29 7.46 27.99
CA ARG A 36 39.98 6.81 29.28
C ARG A 36 39.48 7.82 30.31
N ALA A 37 40.12 8.99 30.42
CA ALA A 37 39.68 10.06 31.31
C ALA A 37 38.26 10.53 30.96
N ARG A 38 37.97 10.81 29.69
CA ARG A 38 36.62 11.19 29.22
C ARG A 38 35.58 10.11 29.52
N GLN A 39 35.89 8.84 29.30
CA GLN A 39 34.98 7.74 29.68
C GLN A 39 34.79 7.65 31.20
N LYS A 40 35.85 7.81 32.00
CA LYS A 40 35.75 7.84 33.47
C LYS A 40 34.94 9.04 33.99
N THR A 41 34.98 10.20 33.32
CA THR A 41 34.07 11.33 33.62
C THR A 41 32.64 11.07 33.11
N GLY A 42 32.49 10.32 32.03
CA GLY A 42 31.21 9.92 31.43
C GLY A 42 30.43 8.87 32.23
N LEU A 43 31.06 8.18 33.18
CA LEU A 43 30.40 7.27 34.14
C LEU A 43 29.63 8.02 35.27
N ARG A 44 29.37 9.32 35.12
CA ARG A 44 28.33 10.00 35.90
C ARG A 44 26.96 9.61 35.35
N TYR A 45 26.35 8.63 36.00
CA TYR A 45 24.96 8.20 35.80
C TYR A 45 24.03 9.39 35.53
N SER A 46 23.47 9.43 34.33
CA SER A 46 22.72 10.57 33.81
C SER A 46 21.23 10.25 33.91
N HIS A 47 20.62 10.63 35.04
CA HIS A 47 19.20 10.39 35.36
C HIS A 47 18.19 11.17 34.49
N LYS A 48 18.59 11.61 33.28
CA LYS A 48 17.81 12.51 32.41
C LYS A 48 16.56 11.86 31.85
N HIS A 49 16.59 10.55 31.62
CA HIS A 49 15.47 9.82 31.01
C HIS A 49 14.58 9.09 32.02
N ASP A 50 14.94 9.02 33.31
CA ASP A 50 14.19 8.30 34.34
C ASP A 50 12.75 8.79 34.46
N GLN A 51 12.57 10.12 34.53
CA GLN A 51 11.25 10.75 34.59
C GLN A 51 10.44 10.53 33.30
N ASP A 52 11.11 10.44 32.14
CA ASP A 52 10.43 10.15 30.88
C ASP A 52 10.00 8.68 30.82
N VAL A 53 10.87 7.71 31.13
CA VAL A 53 10.53 6.28 31.17
C VAL A 53 9.35 6.04 32.12
N ALA A 54 9.38 6.59 33.33
CA ALA A 54 8.26 6.50 34.27
C ALA A 54 6.96 7.13 33.72
N ARG A 55 7.05 8.23 32.96
CA ARG A 55 5.89 8.90 32.34
C ARG A 55 5.33 8.12 31.14
N ILE A 56 6.18 7.52 30.29
CA ILE A 56 5.73 6.70 29.17
C ILE A 56 5.17 5.36 29.68
N ALA A 57 5.82 4.71 30.65
CA ALA A 57 5.34 3.45 31.23
C ALA A 57 3.92 3.58 31.83
N LYS A 58 3.63 4.69 32.54
CA LYS A 58 2.27 5.00 33.02
C LYS A 58 1.26 5.18 31.88
N SER A 59 1.66 5.78 30.76
CA SER A 59 0.83 5.92 29.55
C SER A 59 0.54 4.57 28.89
N VAL A 60 1.55 3.70 28.77
CA VAL A 60 1.42 2.32 28.26
C VAL A 60 0.45 1.52 29.13
N ALA A 61 0.61 1.56 30.46
CA ALA A 61 -0.27 0.87 31.39
C ALA A 61 -1.73 1.37 31.31
N ALA A 62 -1.94 2.69 31.23
CA ALA A 62 -3.28 3.27 31.09
C ALA A 62 -3.98 2.85 29.79
N ARG A 63 -3.27 2.80 28.65
CA ARG A 63 -3.85 2.28 27.39
C ARG A 63 -4.09 0.79 27.41
N ALA A 64 -3.21 0.00 28.02
CA ALA A 64 -3.42 -1.44 28.17
C ALA A 64 -4.69 -1.74 28.99
N ALA A 65 -4.92 -0.99 30.06
CA ALA A 65 -6.16 -1.06 30.84
C ALA A 65 -7.40 -0.64 30.02
N ALA A 66 -7.31 0.45 29.25
CA ALA A 66 -8.41 0.89 28.37
C ALA A 66 -8.73 -0.15 27.27
N ALA A 67 -7.71 -0.73 26.62
CA ALA A 67 -7.90 -1.79 25.64
C ALA A 67 -8.55 -3.04 26.25
N LEU A 68 -8.16 -3.42 27.47
CA LEU A 68 -8.78 -4.52 28.22
C LEU A 68 -10.26 -4.21 28.56
N GLN A 69 -10.59 -2.98 28.97
CA GLN A 69 -11.97 -2.55 29.19
C GLN A 69 -12.79 -2.60 27.89
N HIS A 70 -12.27 -2.09 26.77
CA HIS A 70 -12.94 -2.18 25.46
C HIS A 70 -13.15 -3.63 25.00
N GLY A 71 -12.25 -4.55 25.35
CA GLY A 71 -12.39 -6.00 25.08
C GLY A 71 -13.37 -6.73 25.99
N GLN A 72 -13.78 -6.12 27.12
CA GLN A 72 -14.77 -6.68 28.06
C GLN A 72 -16.20 -6.17 27.82
N LEU A 73 -16.39 -5.12 27.00
CA LEU A 73 -17.71 -4.62 26.66
C LEU A 73 -18.43 -5.58 25.71
N PRO A 74 -19.74 -5.87 25.93
CA PRO A 74 -20.51 -6.64 24.97
C PRO A 74 -20.60 -5.90 23.64
N LEU A 75 -20.19 -6.58 22.56
CA LEU A 75 -20.40 -6.14 21.18
C LEU A 75 -21.90 -5.91 20.95
N PRO A 76 -22.32 -4.80 20.29
CA PRO A 76 -21.67 -4.33 19.06
C PRO A 76 -21.29 -2.84 19.03
N ALA A 77 -21.19 -2.15 20.17
CA ALA A 77 -21.17 -0.68 20.23
C ALA A 77 -20.16 0.01 19.28
N ARG A 78 -18.87 -0.38 19.30
CA ARG A 78 -17.80 0.22 18.48
C ARG A 78 -16.67 -0.77 18.15
N PRO A 79 -16.81 -1.65 17.14
CA PRO A 79 -15.81 -2.69 16.84
C PRO A 79 -14.42 -2.16 16.47
N LEU A 80 -14.30 -0.89 16.07
CA LEU A 80 -13.02 -0.27 15.73
C LEU A 80 -12.26 0.34 16.92
N GLU A 81 -12.87 0.56 18.09
CA GLU A 81 -12.18 1.23 19.21
C GLU A 81 -11.04 0.40 19.78
N LEU A 82 -11.24 -0.92 19.95
CA LEU A 82 -10.18 -1.82 20.42
C LEU A 82 -8.96 -1.80 19.48
N LEU A 83 -9.20 -1.83 18.15
CA LEU A 83 -8.14 -1.73 17.14
C LEU A 83 -7.44 -0.35 17.16
N LEU A 84 -8.18 0.73 17.42
CA LEU A 84 -7.60 2.07 17.54
C LEU A 84 -6.75 2.21 18.81
N GLU A 85 -7.10 1.57 19.93
CA GLU A 85 -6.27 1.56 21.14
C GLU A 85 -5.08 0.60 21.06
N THR A 86 -5.17 -0.57 20.41
CA THR A 86 -3.97 -1.41 20.19
C THR A 86 -2.94 -0.67 19.31
N LEU A 87 -3.37 -0.01 18.24
CA LEU A 87 -2.51 0.83 17.40
C LEU A 87 -1.97 2.08 18.13
N ARG A 88 -2.59 2.53 19.23
CA ARG A 88 -2.05 3.58 20.12
C ARG A 88 -1.05 3.00 21.13
N LEU A 89 -1.34 1.82 21.68
CA LEU A 89 -0.49 1.09 22.62
C LEU A 89 0.84 0.68 21.99
N GLU A 90 0.83 0.14 20.76
CA GLU A 90 2.05 -0.20 20.01
C GLU A 90 3.01 1.00 19.88
N ARG A 91 2.46 2.20 19.63
CA ARG A 91 3.21 3.44 19.46
C ARG A 91 3.80 3.91 20.79
N ASP A 92 3.02 3.87 21.87
CA ASP A 92 3.51 4.20 23.21
C ASP A 92 4.56 3.19 23.72
N VAL A 93 4.46 1.90 23.35
CA VAL A 93 5.48 0.88 23.63
C VAL A 93 6.74 1.11 22.78
N ALA A 94 6.61 1.53 21.52
CA ALA A 94 7.75 1.90 20.68
C ALA A 94 8.48 3.15 21.20
N ASP A 95 7.74 4.17 21.64
CA ASP A 95 8.29 5.35 22.32
C ASP A 95 8.99 4.96 23.63
N LEU A 96 8.37 4.12 24.47
CA LEU A 96 8.93 3.63 25.74
C LEU A 96 10.26 2.92 25.51
N LYS A 97 10.31 2.00 24.53
CA LYS A 97 11.52 1.26 24.16
C LYS A 97 12.65 2.19 23.75
N ALA A 98 12.36 3.24 22.96
CA ALA A 98 13.37 4.19 22.53
C ALA A 98 14.00 4.97 23.70
N VAL A 99 13.18 5.37 24.69
CA VAL A 99 13.68 6.08 25.87
C VAL A 99 14.37 5.13 26.86
N ALA A 100 13.85 3.91 27.07
CA ALA A 100 14.46 2.90 27.93
C ALA A 100 15.85 2.45 27.43
N VAL A 101 16.05 2.37 26.11
CA VAL A 101 17.38 2.13 25.51
C VAL A 101 18.38 3.24 25.85
N ARG A 102 17.94 4.51 25.89
CA ARG A 102 18.79 5.61 26.33
C ARG A 102 19.09 5.56 27.81
N GLN A 103 18.08 5.29 28.62
CA GLN A 103 18.24 5.09 30.06
C GLN A 103 19.28 3.99 30.34
N ALA A 104 19.15 2.81 29.75
CA ALA A 104 20.12 1.71 29.90
C ALA A 104 21.55 2.13 29.51
N SER A 105 21.74 2.86 28.40
CA SER A 105 23.06 3.38 28.01
C SER A 105 23.58 4.50 28.94
N GLU A 106 22.73 5.24 29.63
CA GLU A 106 23.13 6.21 30.67
C GLU A 106 23.44 5.53 32.01
N TYR A 107 22.87 4.35 32.26
CA TYR A 107 23.29 3.40 33.31
C TYR A 107 24.50 2.54 32.92
N GLY A 108 25.20 2.89 31.83
CA GLY A 108 26.46 2.26 31.45
C GLY A 108 26.35 0.87 30.83
N ALA A 109 25.12 0.37 30.57
CA ALA A 109 24.94 -0.89 29.84
C ALA A 109 25.58 -0.78 28.45
N PRO A 110 26.47 -1.71 28.06
CA PRO A 110 27.18 -1.59 26.81
C PRO A 110 26.26 -1.88 25.61
N TRP A 111 26.52 -1.22 24.50
CA TRP A 111 25.69 -1.30 23.29
C TRP A 111 25.67 -2.69 22.61
N THR A 112 26.55 -3.61 23.04
CA THR A 112 26.50 -5.04 22.73
C THR A 112 25.24 -5.67 23.32
N ASP A 113 25.03 -5.46 24.61
CA ASP A 113 24.03 -6.16 25.42
C ASP A 113 22.64 -5.55 25.14
N ILE A 114 22.59 -4.22 24.98
CA ILE A 114 21.41 -3.52 24.46
C ILE A 114 21.07 -3.99 23.04
N GLY A 115 22.08 -4.27 22.19
CA GLY A 115 21.85 -4.85 20.86
C GLY A 115 21.27 -6.27 20.93
N HIS A 116 21.86 -7.13 21.76
CA HIS A 116 21.41 -8.51 21.99
C HIS A 116 19.97 -8.56 22.51
N ALA A 117 19.64 -7.76 23.53
CA ALA A 117 18.30 -7.66 24.10
C ALA A 117 17.22 -7.11 23.13
N LEU A 118 17.64 -6.55 21.99
CA LEU A 118 16.76 -6.06 20.92
C LEU A 118 16.80 -6.90 19.65
N SER A 119 17.59 -7.98 19.61
CA SER A 119 17.92 -8.74 18.40
C SER A 119 18.42 -7.85 17.25
N MET A 120 19.24 -6.82 17.57
CA MET A 120 19.74 -5.82 16.62
C MET A 120 21.26 -5.65 16.72
N SER A 121 21.94 -5.49 15.57
CA SER A 121 23.38 -5.22 15.54
C SER A 121 23.73 -3.88 16.19
N VAL A 122 24.91 -3.81 16.84
CA VAL A 122 25.38 -2.64 17.62
C VAL A 122 25.33 -1.33 16.81
N SER A 123 25.63 -1.39 15.52
CA SER A 123 25.55 -0.25 14.59
C SER A 123 24.11 0.18 14.33
N ALA A 124 23.20 -0.76 14.03
CA ALA A 124 21.78 -0.48 13.81
C ALA A 124 21.10 0.05 15.08
N THR A 125 21.44 -0.49 16.25
CA THR A 125 20.92 -0.05 17.56
C THR A 125 21.36 1.37 17.87
N ARG A 126 22.64 1.73 17.65
CA ARG A 126 23.13 3.10 17.80
C ARG A 126 22.52 4.08 16.80
N ALA A 127 22.30 3.66 15.55
CA ALA A 127 21.66 4.50 14.53
C ALA A 127 20.18 4.77 14.83
N ARG A 128 19.44 3.75 15.32
CA ARG A 128 18.01 3.82 15.62
C ARG A 128 17.68 4.53 16.95
N TYR A 129 18.57 4.43 17.93
CA TYR A 129 18.37 4.96 19.29
C TYR A 129 19.49 5.93 19.72
N GLY A 130 20.03 6.69 18.76
CA GLY A 130 20.92 7.83 19.03
C GLY A 130 20.18 8.98 19.73
N ASP A 131 20.92 9.85 20.42
CA ASP A 131 20.36 10.96 21.22
C ASP A 131 19.40 11.86 20.41
N GLU A 132 19.81 12.25 19.20
CA GLU A 132 19.02 13.07 18.28
C GLU A 132 17.70 12.39 17.89
N GLN A 133 17.74 11.10 17.56
CA GLN A 133 16.56 10.34 17.14
C GLN A 133 15.59 10.11 18.31
N VAL A 134 16.09 9.94 19.54
CA VAL A 134 15.25 9.79 20.74
C VAL A 134 14.68 11.14 21.17
N ALA A 135 15.43 12.24 21.06
CA ALA A 135 14.89 13.59 21.22
C ALA A 135 13.77 13.88 20.22
N LYS A 136 13.93 13.46 18.95
CA LYS A 136 12.91 13.57 17.90
C LYS A 136 11.64 12.76 18.22
N ILE A 137 11.80 11.52 18.70
CA ILE A 137 10.68 10.69 19.17
C ILE A 137 9.95 11.35 20.34
N ARG A 138 10.68 11.89 21.33
CA ARG A 138 10.09 12.63 22.47
C ARG A 138 9.33 13.88 22.02
N HIS A 139 9.85 14.63 21.05
CA HIS A 139 9.20 15.80 20.46
C HIS A 139 7.87 15.41 19.78
N TRP A 140 7.91 14.45 18.85
CA TRP A 140 6.70 13.91 18.20
C TRP A 140 5.67 13.38 19.21
N ARG A 141 6.12 12.77 20.32
CA ARG A 141 5.23 12.30 21.39
C ARG A 141 4.55 13.45 22.14
N ALA A 142 5.24 14.59 22.33
CA ALA A 142 4.64 15.78 22.91
C ALA A 142 3.58 16.39 21.98
N GLU A 143 3.85 16.49 20.67
CA GLU A 143 2.92 17.00 19.66
C GLU A 143 1.65 16.14 19.54
N ARG A 144 1.78 14.81 19.64
CA ARG A 144 0.64 13.87 19.63
C ARG A 144 -0.29 14.01 20.84
N GLY A 145 0.20 14.56 21.95
CA GLY A 145 -0.49 14.58 23.24
C GLY A 145 -0.39 13.23 23.97
N SER A 146 -0.07 13.27 25.26
CA SER A 146 0.12 12.07 26.10
C SER A 146 -1.08 11.75 27.03
N GLY A 147 -2.24 12.36 26.80
CA GLY A 147 -3.40 12.27 27.70
C GLY A 147 -4.49 11.29 27.23
N PRO A 148 -4.93 10.34 28.06
CA PRO A 148 -6.23 9.68 27.89
C PRO A 148 -7.33 10.64 28.36
N GLY A 149 -7.78 11.52 27.48
CA GLY A 149 -8.80 12.51 27.78
C GLY A 149 -9.09 13.40 26.57
N HIS A 150 -10.23 14.10 26.58
CA HIS A 150 -10.57 15.03 25.51
C HIS A 150 -9.45 16.04 25.29
N ARG A 151 -8.97 16.13 24.04
CA ARG A 151 -8.11 17.23 23.58
C ARG A 151 -8.84 18.54 23.93
N PRO A 152 -8.35 19.36 24.88
CA PRO A 152 -9.00 20.63 25.18
C PRO A 152 -9.06 21.42 23.88
N ALA A 153 -10.23 21.98 23.57
CA ALA A 153 -10.47 22.64 22.30
C ALA A 153 -9.46 23.78 22.15
N ARG A 154 -8.41 23.55 21.33
CA ARG A 154 -7.33 24.53 21.14
C ARG A 154 -7.99 25.82 20.67
N PRO A 155 -7.94 26.92 21.45
CA PRO A 155 -8.61 28.16 21.06
C PRO A 155 -8.08 28.53 19.68
N ARG A 156 -8.98 28.55 18.70
CA ARG A 156 -8.65 28.71 17.28
C ARG A 156 -8.18 30.15 17.14
N PRO A 157 -6.88 30.43 16.93
CA PRO A 157 -6.42 31.81 16.88
C PRO A 157 -7.15 32.52 15.73
N SER A 158 -7.69 33.71 16.03
CA SER A 158 -8.43 34.52 15.08
C SER A 158 -7.58 34.70 13.83
N ARG A 159 -8.01 34.13 12.70
CA ARG A 159 -7.26 34.17 11.44
C ARG A 159 -7.13 35.62 10.98
N PRO A 160 -5.93 36.22 10.93
CA PRO A 160 -5.78 37.55 10.37
C PRO A 160 -6.04 37.48 8.86
N THR A 161 -6.78 38.47 8.35
CA THR A 161 -6.99 38.68 6.92
C THR A 161 -5.95 39.67 6.41
N SER A 162 -5.44 39.46 5.19
CA SER A 162 -4.38 40.27 4.54
C SER A 162 -2.99 40.12 5.21
N ALA A 163 -1.85 40.20 4.51
CA ALA A 163 -1.56 40.31 3.07
C ALA A 163 -0.31 39.43 2.75
N PRO A 164 0.04 39.16 1.47
CA PRO A 164 1.16 38.29 1.15
C PRO A 164 2.50 39.04 1.09
N ASP A 165 3.49 38.63 1.89
CA ASP A 165 4.89 38.95 1.58
C ASP A 165 5.89 37.88 2.08
N SER A 166 7.11 37.94 1.56
CA SER A 166 8.07 36.83 1.51
C SER A 166 8.67 36.40 2.86
N VAL A 167 8.62 35.09 3.15
CA VAL A 167 9.69 34.41 3.91
C VAL A 167 10.18 33.19 3.14
N LYS A 168 11.48 33.18 2.84
CA LYS A 168 12.14 32.23 1.94
C LYS A 168 12.91 31.17 2.73
N GLY A 169 12.28 30.00 2.89
CA GLY A 169 12.97 28.74 3.18
C GLY A 169 12.94 28.28 4.64
N GLU A 170 12.11 27.28 4.91
CA GLU A 170 12.29 26.36 6.03
C GLU A 170 12.11 24.92 5.52
N ASN A 171 12.95 23.99 5.98
CA ASN A 171 13.11 22.66 5.38
C ASN A 171 12.05 21.63 5.84
N THR A 172 10.79 22.04 5.89
CA THR A 172 9.66 21.14 6.10
C THR A 172 9.50 20.25 4.87
N LEU A 173 10.13 19.07 4.90
CA LEU A 173 10.01 18.06 3.85
C LEU A 173 8.53 17.81 3.54
N PRO A 174 8.04 18.08 2.30
CA PRO A 174 6.63 17.92 2.00
C PRO A 174 6.14 16.50 2.29
N SER A 175 4.91 16.42 2.80
CA SER A 175 4.17 15.16 2.85
C SER A 175 4.08 14.57 1.45
N PRO A 176 4.10 13.23 1.29
CA PRO A 176 3.76 12.62 0.02
C PRO A 176 2.32 13.02 -0.36
N ALA A 177 2.06 13.21 -1.66
CA ALA A 177 0.72 13.47 -2.16
C ALA A 177 -0.24 12.35 -1.70
N LEU A 178 -1.36 12.73 -1.09
CA LEU A 178 -2.38 11.80 -0.61
C LEU A 178 -3.48 11.63 -1.66
N PRO A 179 -4.25 10.51 -1.65
CA PRO A 179 -5.44 10.40 -2.48
C PRO A 179 -6.38 11.59 -2.26
N GLY A 180 -6.70 12.33 -3.33
CA GLY A 180 -7.44 13.60 -3.30
C GLY A 180 -6.60 14.86 -3.53
N ASP A 181 -5.27 14.77 -3.39
CA ASP A 181 -4.33 15.83 -3.80
C ASP A 181 -4.28 15.92 -5.35
N PRO A 182 -4.37 17.11 -5.98
CA PRO A 182 -4.28 17.24 -7.43
C PRO A 182 -2.94 16.73 -8.01
N ALA A 183 -1.85 16.74 -7.24
CA ALA A 183 -0.57 16.16 -7.66
C ALA A 183 -0.57 14.62 -7.65
N TYR A 184 -1.46 13.97 -6.90
CA TYR A 184 -1.47 12.52 -6.71
C TYR A 184 -1.50 11.75 -8.03
N GLN A 185 -2.43 12.09 -8.93
CA GLN A 185 -2.60 11.41 -10.22
C GLN A 185 -1.35 11.50 -11.11
N LEU A 186 -0.74 12.69 -11.24
CA LEU A 186 0.53 12.86 -11.96
C LEU A 186 1.64 11.97 -11.36
N THR A 187 1.74 11.92 -10.03
CA THR A 187 2.82 11.20 -9.34
C THR A 187 2.65 9.69 -9.42
N THR A 188 1.41 9.20 -9.40
CA THR A 188 1.07 7.80 -9.65
C THR A 188 1.33 7.42 -11.12
N ALA A 189 0.97 8.27 -12.09
CA ALA A 189 1.26 8.07 -13.51
C ALA A 189 2.77 7.98 -13.78
N LEU A 190 3.56 8.97 -13.32
CA LEU A 190 5.02 8.96 -13.47
C LEU A 190 5.66 7.75 -12.76
N SER A 191 5.15 7.37 -11.58
CA SER A 191 5.60 6.17 -10.87
C SER A 191 5.19 4.87 -11.57
N HIS A 192 4.09 4.86 -12.32
CA HIS A 192 3.68 3.72 -13.13
C HIS A 192 4.57 3.58 -14.37
N LEU A 193 4.72 4.65 -15.16
CA LEU A 193 5.59 4.70 -16.34
C LEU A 193 7.04 4.32 -16.02
N HIS A 194 7.60 4.87 -14.93
CA HIS A 194 8.96 4.52 -14.51
C HIS A 194 9.10 3.01 -14.25
N ARG A 195 8.16 2.39 -13.52
CA ARG A 195 8.17 0.94 -13.26
C ARG A 195 7.94 0.11 -14.52
N ALA A 196 7.03 0.53 -15.40
CA ALA A 196 6.71 -0.15 -16.65
C ALA A 196 7.89 -0.14 -17.64
N SER A 197 8.68 0.94 -17.67
CA SER A 197 9.85 1.07 -18.54
C SER A 197 11.03 0.14 -18.21
N GLY A 198 11.03 -0.48 -17.01
CA GLY A 198 12.14 -1.31 -16.52
C GLY A 198 13.45 -0.57 -16.22
N HIS A 199 13.55 0.73 -16.54
CA HIS A 199 14.77 1.51 -16.34
C HIS A 199 15.05 1.79 -14.86
N THR A 200 16.34 1.86 -14.48
CA THR A 200 16.70 2.25 -13.11
C THR A 200 16.46 3.74 -12.89
N GLN A 201 16.01 4.12 -11.68
CA GLN A 201 15.80 5.53 -11.31
C GLN A 201 17.07 6.39 -11.44
N ARG A 202 18.27 5.80 -11.31
CA ARG A 202 19.54 6.52 -11.52
C ARG A 202 19.79 6.83 -13.00
N TRP A 203 19.51 5.88 -13.88
CA TRP A 203 19.61 6.07 -15.33
C TRP A 203 18.60 7.13 -15.79
N LEU A 204 17.32 6.97 -15.45
CA LEU A 204 16.27 7.92 -15.86
C LEU A 204 16.55 9.35 -15.35
N ALA A 205 17.10 9.49 -14.14
CA ALA A 205 17.52 10.81 -13.64
C ALA A 205 18.69 11.40 -14.44
N SER A 206 19.66 10.58 -14.85
CA SER A 206 20.81 10.98 -15.67
C SER A 206 20.38 11.53 -17.02
N GLU A 207 19.57 10.77 -17.77
CA GLU A 207 19.08 11.16 -19.11
C GLU A 207 18.19 12.41 -19.06
N VAL A 208 17.38 12.58 -18.00
CA VAL A 208 16.55 13.77 -17.77
C VAL A 208 17.37 14.99 -17.28
N GLY A 209 18.65 14.81 -16.94
CA GLY A 209 19.53 15.87 -16.46
C GLY A 209 19.22 16.34 -15.03
N ILE A 210 18.74 15.45 -14.16
CA ILE A 210 18.37 15.75 -12.76
C ILE A 210 19.06 14.78 -11.78
N SER A 211 19.14 15.16 -10.50
CA SER A 211 19.67 14.23 -9.49
C SER A 211 18.66 13.11 -9.19
N ALA A 212 19.14 11.88 -8.96
CA ALA A 212 18.28 10.74 -8.61
C ALA A 212 17.42 11.00 -7.36
N SER A 213 17.94 11.79 -6.40
CA SER A 213 17.21 12.25 -5.23
C SER A 213 16.06 13.21 -5.58
N LEU A 214 16.24 14.10 -6.56
CA LEU A 214 15.18 14.98 -7.06
C LEU A 214 14.10 14.18 -7.78
N LEU A 215 14.48 13.22 -8.64
CA LEU A 215 13.52 12.30 -9.26
C LEU A 215 12.73 11.52 -8.19
N SER A 216 13.39 11.08 -7.11
CA SER A 216 12.73 10.41 -5.98
C SER A 216 11.64 11.27 -5.35
N LEU A 217 11.91 12.56 -5.13
CA LEU A 217 10.93 13.49 -4.56
C LEU A 217 9.78 13.80 -5.54
N ILE A 218 10.02 13.79 -6.84
CA ILE A 218 8.99 13.95 -7.88
C ILE A 218 8.06 12.72 -7.90
N LEU A 219 8.62 11.51 -7.96
CA LEU A 219 7.85 10.25 -7.98
C LEU A 219 7.04 10.06 -6.69
N LEU A 220 7.56 10.49 -5.54
CA LEU A 220 6.86 10.47 -4.24
C LEU A 220 5.85 11.62 -4.04
N GLY A 221 5.64 12.49 -5.04
CA GLY A 221 4.74 13.64 -4.94
C GLY A 221 5.15 14.71 -3.93
N LYS A 222 6.43 14.72 -3.52
CA LYS A 222 7.00 15.69 -2.57
C LYS A 222 7.58 16.93 -3.24
N ARG A 223 7.55 17.00 -4.58
CA ARG A 223 8.02 18.15 -5.34
C ARG A 223 7.39 18.19 -6.73
N HIS A 224 6.72 19.30 -7.05
CA HIS A 224 6.13 19.53 -8.37
C HIS A 224 7.24 19.68 -9.43
N PRO A 225 7.23 18.88 -10.51
CA PRO A 225 8.19 19.00 -11.61
C PRO A 225 7.82 20.16 -12.55
N LYS A 226 8.82 20.73 -13.26
CA LYS A 226 8.57 21.62 -14.41
C LYS A 226 8.12 20.80 -15.61
N TRP A 227 7.33 21.39 -16.52
CA TRP A 227 6.81 20.69 -17.71
C TRP A 227 7.89 19.96 -18.52
N LYS A 228 9.03 20.62 -18.81
CA LYS A 228 10.16 20.00 -19.53
C LYS A 228 10.67 18.70 -18.88
N THR A 229 10.60 18.60 -17.55
CA THR A 229 10.98 17.39 -16.81
C THR A 229 9.93 16.29 -16.94
N VAL A 230 8.63 16.62 -16.92
CA VAL A 230 7.54 15.66 -17.15
C VAL A 230 7.60 15.11 -18.57
N LYS A 231 7.73 15.99 -19.57
CA LYS A 231 7.85 15.62 -20.97
C LYS A 231 9.02 14.66 -21.21
N ALA A 232 10.23 14.99 -20.73
CA ALA A 232 11.40 14.13 -20.89
C ALA A 232 11.25 12.76 -20.20
N ILE A 233 10.57 12.68 -19.05
CA ILE A 233 10.27 11.39 -18.39
C ILE A 233 9.27 10.56 -19.22
N ALA A 234 8.24 11.20 -19.81
CA ALA A 234 7.29 10.51 -20.67
C ALA A 234 7.98 9.91 -21.91
N GLU A 235 8.76 10.72 -22.62
CA GLU A 235 9.51 10.34 -23.82
C GLU A 235 10.47 9.16 -23.54
N LEU A 236 11.26 9.23 -22.45
CA LEU A 236 12.17 8.16 -22.04
C LEU A 236 11.48 6.90 -21.49
N CYS A 237 10.20 6.99 -21.13
CA CYS A 237 9.37 5.83 -20.76
C CYS A 237 8.47 5.34 -21.92
N ASN A 238 8.67 5.84 -23.15
CA ASN A 238 7.86 5.54 -24.35
C ASN A 238 6.35 5.84 -24.19
N ALA A 239 6.01 6.90 -23.43
CA ALA A 239 4.66 7.41 -23.28
C ALA A 239 4.48 8.74 -24.02
N ASP A 240 3.28 8.98 -24.53
CA ASP A 240 2.93 10.27 -25.15
C ASP A 240 2.96 11.38 -24.07
N PRO A 241 3.79 12.43 -24.21
CA PRO A 241 3.78 13.55 -23.28
C PRO A 241 2.44 14.30 -23.29
N ALA A 242 1.62 14.24 -24.35
CA ALA A 242 0.30 14.87 -24.37
C ALA A 242 -0.62 14.29 -23.27
N ASP A 243 -0.61 12.97 -23.06
CA ASP A 243 -1.44 12.29 -22.06
C ASP A 243 -1.15 12.76 -20.62
N LEU A 244 0.10 13.17 -20.33
CA LEU A 244 0.47 13.69 -19.01
C LEU A 244 0.23 15.20 -18.85
N ARG A 245 -0.09 15.94 -19.92
CA ARG A 245 -0.21 17.40 -19.88
C ARG A 245 -1.34 17.88 -18.97
N PRO A 246 -2.59 17.36 -19.06
CA PRO A 246 -3.68 17.81 -18.18
C PRO A 246 -3.44 17.45 -16.71
N LEU A 247 -2.82 16.30 -16.44
CA LEU A 247 -2.43 15.92 -15.08
C LEU A 247 -1.36 16.85 -14.50
N TRP A 248 -0.42 17.34 -15.33
CA TRP A 248 0.56 18.32 -14.88
C TRP A 248 -0.06 19.69 -14.62
N GLU A 249 -0.96 20.18 -15.48
CA GLU A 249 -1.63 21.48 -15.29
C GLU A 249 -2.49 21.46 -14.01
N LYS A 250 -3.30 20.42 -13.84
CA LYS A 250 -4.03 20.16 -12.58
C LYS A 250 -3.09 20.15 -11.37
N ALA A 251 -1.96 19.45 -11.46
CA ALA A 251 -0.96 19.37 -10.38
C ALA A 251 -0.18 20.68 -10.11
N GLN A 252 -0.34 21.72 -10.95
CA GLN A 252 0.13 23.09 -10.67
C GLN A 252 -0.99 24.02 -10.17
N GLY A 253 -2.25 23.55 -10.13
CA GLY A 253 -3.42 24.41 -9.92
C GLY A 253 -3.73 25.33 -11.11
N ILE A 254 -3.19 25.03 -12.30
CA ILE A 254 -3.54 25.73 -13.53
C ILE A 254 -4.93 25.22 -13.96
N PRO A 255 -5.97 26.08 -14.01
CA PRO A 255 -7.28 25.64 -14.50
C PRO A 255 -7.19 25.29 -15.99
N PRO A 256 -7.94 24.28 -16.49
CA PRO A 256 -8.09 24.08 -17.93
C PRO A 256 -8.63 25.37 -18.56
N VAL A 257 -8.12 25.73 -19.74
CA VAL A 257 -8.42 27.02 -20.39
C VAL A 257 -9.93 27.15 -20.63
N ALA A 258 -10.58 27.98 -19.82
CA ALA A 258 -12.03 27.97 -19.61
C ALA A 258 -12.85 28.57 -20.77
N LEU A 259 -12.19 29.07 -21.81
CA LEU A 259 -12.83 29.65 -22.98
C LEU A 259 -12.36 28.94 -24.26
N PRO A 260 -13.27 28.73 -25.24
CA PRO A 260 -12.84 28.46 -26.60
C PRO A 260 -12.21 29.73 -27.16
N GLY A 261 -10.91 29.65 -27.50
CA GLY A 261 -10.42 30.43 -28.63
C GLY A 261 -10.93 29.83 -29.94
N PRO A 262 -10.49 30.32 -31.11
CA PRO A 262 -10.71 29.66 -32.39
C PRO A 262 -9.81 28.41 -32.51
N GLU A 263 -9.96 27.46 -31.58
CA GLU A 263 -9.30 26.15 -31.62
C GLU A 263 -10.23 25.12 -32.27
N ASP A 264 -9.66 24.30 -33.14
CA ASP A 264 -10.40 23.26 -33.85
C ASP A 264 -11.07 22.26 -32.89
N PHE A 265 -12.27 21.82 -33.26
CA PHE A 265 -13.00 20.75 -32.56
C PHE A 265 -12.14 19.51 -32.29
N LEU A 266 -11.28 19.14 -33.24
CA LEU A 266 -10.32 18.03 -33.12
C LEU A 266 -9.29 18.26 -31.99
N GLN A 267 -8.84 19.49 -31.77
CA GLN A 267 -7.88 19.84 -30.71
C GLN A 267 -8.53 19.76 -29.33
N ALA A 268 -9.81 20.16 -29.21
CA ALA A 268 -10.59 19.99 -27.99
C ALA A 268 -10.85 18.51 -27.65
N ALA A 269 -11.25 17.70 -28.66
CA ALA A 269 -11.44 16.26 -28.50
C ALA A 269 -10.13 15.52 -28.15
N ALA A 270 -9.02 15.87 -28.79
CA ALA A 270 -7.69 15.34 -28.48
C ALA A 270 -7.28 15.68 -27.03
N SER A 271 -7.57 16.89 -26.57
CA SER A 271 -7.27 17.33 -25.19
C SER A 271 -8.07 16.55 -24.13
N LEU A 272 -9.37 16.29 -24.38
CA LEU A 272 -10.20 15.44 -23.52
C LEU A 272 -9.69 13.99 -23.49
N LYS A 273 -9.40 13.41 -24.65
CA LYS A 273 -8.84 12.05 -24.79
C LYS A 273 -7.48 11.92 -24.09
N ALA A 274 -6.60 12.91 -24.23
CA ALA A 274 -5.31 12.94 -23.52
C ALA A 274 -5.49 12.96 -22.00
N ALA A 275 -6.45 13.72 -21.46
CA ALA A 275 -6.75 13.71 -20.03
C ALA A 275 -7.21 12.34 -19.54
N LEU A 276 -8.11 11.68 -20.28
CA LEU A 276 -8.60 10.33 -19.96
C LEU A 276 -7.50 9.27 -20.06
N ARG A 277 -6.61 9.36 -21.05
CA ARG A 277 -5.41 8.51 -21.17
C ARG A 277 -4.44 8.74 -20.01
N GLY A 278 -4.19 9.98 -19.63
CA GLY A 278 -3.41 10.32 -18.44
C GLY A 278 -3.96 9.68 -17.18
N MET A 279 -5.28 9.77 -16.96
CA MET A 279 -5.97 9.07 -15.86
C MET A 279 -5.83 7.54 -15.97
N CYS A 280 -5.87 6.96 -17.17
CA CYS A 280 -5.62 5.53 -17.39
C CYS A 280 -4.20 5.12 -16.98
N ILE A 281 -3.19 5.90 -17.37
CA ILE A 281 -1.79 5.69 -16.94
C ILE A 281 -1.66 5.83 -15.42
N ALA A 282 -2.35 6.80 -14.81
CA ALA A 282 -2.40 6.99 -13.35
C ALA A 282 -3.08 5.82 -12.61
N ALA A 283 -4.09 5.20 -13.23
CA ALA A 283 -4.79 4.03 -12.70
C ALA A 283 -3.97 2.73 -12.81
N GLY A 284 -2.80 2.75 -13.47
CA GLY A 284 -1.96 1.57 -13.71
C GLY A 284 -2.20 0.89 -15.06
N SER A 285 -2.72 1.62 -16.04
CA SER A 285 -3.11 1.13 -17.38
C SER A 285 -3.99 -0.14 -17.35
N PRO A 286 -5.12 -0.14 -16.62
CA PRO A 286 -6.05 -1.26 -16.57
C PRO A 286 -6.63 -1.59 -17.95
N THR A 287 -7.00 -2.85 -18.19
CA THR A 287 -7.63 -3.24 -19.46
C THR A 287 -9.05 -2.67 -19.56
N PRO A 288 -9.61 -2.51 -20.78
CA PRO A 288 -11.00 -2.06 -20.94
C PRO A 288 -12.01 -2.94 -20.17
N ASP A 289 -11.75 -4.25 -20.05
CA ASP A 289 -12.58 -5.18 -19.27
C ASP A 289 -12.50 -4.93 -17.76
N GLU A 290 -11.30 -4.64 -17.22
CA GLU A 290 -11.06 -4.30 -15.82
C GLU A 290 -11.69 -2.96 -15.41
N ILE A 291 -11.75 -2.01 -16.36
CA ILE A 291 -12.48 -0.75 -16.21
C ILE A 291 -13.99 -1.00 -16.13
N CYS A 292 -14.54 -1.85 -17.03
CA CYS A 292 -15.97 -2.12 -17.07
C CYS A 292 -16.47 -2.97 -15.88
N PHE A 293 -15.63 -3.86 -15.34
CA PHE A 293 -15.97 -4.63 -14.13
C PHE A 293 -16.36 -3.75 -12.93
N GLN A 294 -15.84 -2.52 -12.86
CA GLN A 294 -16.11 -1.57 -11.78
C GLN A 294 -17.35 -0.69 -12.03
N HIS A 295 -17.84 -0.58 -13.27
CA HIS A 295 -18.94 0.33 -13.63
C HIS A 295 -19.86 -0.26 -14.73
N LEU A 296 -21.08 -0.62 -14.33
CA LEU A 296 -22.11 -1.25 -15.19
C LEU A 296 -22.52 -0.44 -16.44
N THR A 297 -22.25 0.87 -16.47
CA THR A 297 -22.55 1.75 -17.62
C THR A 297 -21.47 1.73 -18.71
N LEU A 298 -20.30 1.13 -18.43
CA LEU A 298 -19.18 1.06 -19.36
C LEU A 298 -19.19 -0.27 -20.11
N THR A 299 -18.93 -0.24 -21.42
CA THR A 299 -18.73 -1.47 -22.22
C THR A 299 -17.30 -1.51 -22.77
N PRO A 300 -16.61 -2.68 -22.77
CA PRO A 300 -15.19 -2.74 -23.13
C PRO A 300 -14.88 -2.19 -24.52
N ARG A 301 -15.79 -2.39 -25.48
CA ARG A 301 -15.69 -1.82 -26.84
C ARG A 301 -15.74 -0.30 -26.84
N ARG A 302 -16.66 0.32 -26.06
CA ARG A 302 -16.80 1.78 -26.00
C ARG A 302 -15.60 2.44 -25.30
N VAL A 303 -15.15 1.84 -24.19
CA VAL A 303 -13.92 2.26 -23.48
C VAL A 303 -12.69 2.13 -24.38
N ALA A 304 -12.54 1.02 -25.10
CA ALA A 304 -11.45 0.83 -26.05
C ALA A 304 -11.47 1.86 -27.19
N ARG A 305 -12.63 2.21 -27.75
CA ARG A 305 -12.72 3.27 -28.78
C ARG A 305 -12.35 4.64 -28.20
N ALA A 306 -12.98 5.05 -27.10
CA ALA A 306 -12.76 6.35 -26.47
C ALA A 306 -11.28 6.60 -26.09
N LEU A 307 -10.56 5.56 -25.62
CA LEU A 307 -9.15 5.68 -25.21
C LEU A 307 -8.16 5.42 -26.37
N LEU A 308 -8.40 4.41 -27.22
CA LEU A 308 -7.40 3.92 -28.17
C LEU A 308 -7.63 4.43 -29.60
N SER A 309 -8.87 4.53 -30.08
CA SER A 309 -9.15 4.92 -31.46
C SER A 309 -8.73 6.35 -31.75
N GLU A 310 -8.25 6.61 -32.97
CA GLU A 310 -7.76 7.92 -33.40
C GLU A 310 -8.84 9.00 -33.31
N ARG A 311 -10.07 8.64 -33.70
CA ARG A 311 -11.30 9.45 -33.67
C ARG A 311 -12.22 9.01 -32.50
N PRO A 312 -12.13 9.64 -31.32
CA PRO A 312 -12.91 9.27 -30.13
C PRO A 312 -14.25 10.01 -30.01
N GLU A 313 -14.53 10.98 -30.88
CA GLU A 313 -15.48 12.07 -30.66
C GLU A 313 -16.90 11.54 -30.48
N ARG A 314 -17.27 10.52 -31.27
CA ARG A 314 -18.58 9.85 -31.26
C ARG A 314 -18.82 8.96 -30.04
N ASP A 315 -17.83 8.72 -29.20
CA ASP A 315 -17.99 8.01 -27.92
C ASP A 315 -17.89 8.94 -26.71
N LEU A 316 -17.36 10.14 -26.87
CA LEU A 316 -17.13 11.14 -25.82
C LEU A 316 -18.21 12.23 -25.75
N ASP A 317 -19.20 12.20 -26.64
CA ASP A 317 -20.36 13.11 -26.65
C ASP A 317 -21.23 12.98 -25.37
N ASP A 318 -21.43 11.75 -24.91
CA ASP A 318 -22.20 11.35 -23.74
C ASP A 318 -21.48 11.67 -22.41
N TRP A 319 -21.87 12.78 -21.77
CA TRP A 319 -21.32 13.17 -20.46
C TRP A 319 -21.43 12.08 -19.37
N PRO A 320 -22.58 11.42 -19.14
CA PRO A 320 -22.67 10.27 -18.24
C PRO A 320 -21.61 9.18 -18.47
N PHE A 321 -21.30 8.84 -19.73
CA PHE A 321 -20.23 7.89 -20.05
C PHE A 321 -18.83 8.45 -19.71
N VAL A 322 -18.54 9.70 -20.08
CA VAL A 322 -17.25 10.35 -19.77
C VAL A 322 -17.02 10.46 -18.25
N ALA A 323 -18.05 10.83 -17.48
CA ALA A 323 -18.00 10.93 -16.03
C ALA A 323 -17.82 9.55 -15.36
N ALA A 324 -18.51 8.51 -15.84
CA ALA A 324 -18.34 7.14 -15.36
C ALA A 324 -16.93 6.60 -15.67
N LEU A 325 -16.40 6.86 -16.88
CA LEU A 325 -15.04 6.48 -17.27
C LEU A 325 -13.98 7.20 -16.42
N ALA A 326 -14.11 8.51 -16.20
CA ALA A 326 -13.22 9.25 -15.30
C ALA A 326 -13.24 8.68 -13.88
N THR A 327 -14.43 8.34 -13.35
CA THR A 327 -14.58 7.74 -12.02
C THR A 327 -13.91 6.36 -11.93
N ALA A 328 -14.12 5.50 -12.93
CA ALA A 328 -13.50 4.16 -13.01
C ALA A 328 -11.95 4.24 -13.05
N LEU A 329 -11.41 5.29 -13.68
CA LEU A 329 -9.97 5.59 -13.73
C LEU A 329 -9.46 6.35 -12.49
N ARG A 330 -10.25 6.46 -11.41
CA ARG A 330 -9.91 7.17 -10.16
C ARG A 330 -9.64 8.67 -10.38
N GLY A 331 -10.24 9.22 -11.42
CA GLY A 331 -10.44 10.65 -11.69
C GLY A 331 -11.52 11.26 -10.79
N GLN A 332 -11.59 12.59 -10.75
CA GLN A 332 -12.85 13.27 -10.43
C GLN A 332 -13.49 13.67 -11.76
N PRO A 333 -14.82 13.50 -11.96
CA PRO A 333 -15.47 13.89 -13.20
C PRO A 333 -15.33 15.40 -13.46
N ASP A 334 -15.36 16.23 -12.41
CA ASP A 334 -15.22 17.69 -12.54
C ASP A 334 -13.84 18.13 -13.07
N ASP A 335 -12.80 17.27 -13.05
CA ASP A 335 -11.51 17.54 -13.70
C ASP A 335 -11.65 17.61 -15.23
N VAL A 336 -12.45 16.70 -15.81
CA VAL A 336 -12.60 16.53 -17.28
C VAL A 336 -13.81 17.28 -17.83
N ARG A 337 -14.74 17.71 -16.97
CA ARG A 337 -15.96 18.43 -17.36
C ARG A 337 -15.68 19.68 -18.20
N PRO A 338 -14.71 20.56 -17.90
CA PRO A 338 -14.43 21.72 -18.74
C PRO A 338 -13.89 21.34 -20.13
N LEU A 339 -13.10 20.27 -20.22
CA LEU A 339 -12.57 19.75 -21.50
C LEU A 339 -13.69 19.17 -22.37
N TRP A 340 -14.64 18.46 -21.75
CA TRP A 340 -15.84 17.97 -22.43
C TRP A 340 -16.75 19.11 -22.90
N GLN A 341 -17.03 20.10 -22.03
CA GLN A 341 -17.81 21.28 -22.41
C GLN A 341 -17.17 22.03 -23.59
N ARG A 342 -15.84 22.17 -23.58
CA ARG A 342 -15.08 22.80 -24.68
C ARG A 342 -15.22 22.04 -26.00
N MET A 343 -15.15 20.71 -25.97
CA MET A 343 -15.38 19.85 -27.14
C MET A 343 -16.81 20.00 -27.68
N MET A 344 -17.82 20.03 -26.81
CA MET A 344 -19.22 20.20 -27.22
C MET A 344 -19.50 21.58 -27.82
N VAL A 345 -18.95 22.65 -27.25
CA VAL A 345 -19.07 24.01 -27.81
C VAL A 345 -18.38 24.12 -29.17
N ALA A 346 -17.18 23.55 -29.33
CA ALA A 346 -16.50 23.51 -30.62
C ALA A 346 -17.28 22.69 -31.68
N SER A 347 -17.91 21.59 -31.27
CA SER A 347 -18.80 20.79 -32.14
C SER A 347 -19.99 21.61 -32.64
N ALA A 348 -20.62 22.39 -31.75
CA ALA A 348 -21.76 23.25 -32.07
C ALA A 348 -21.39 24.43 -33.00
N LEU A 349 -20.13 24.89 -32.97
CA LEU A 349 -19.62 25.94 -33.87
C LEU A 349 -19.18 25.40 -35.24
N VAL A 350 -18.75 24.14 -35.33
CA VAL A 350 -18.37 23.47 -36.59
C VAL A 350 -19.59 22.88 -37.32
N SER A 351 -20.66 22.57 -36.58
CA SER A 351 -21.97 22.26 -37.16
C SER A 351 -22.47 23.51 -37.91
N PRO A 352 -22.68 23.46 -39.24
CA PRO A 352 -23.28 24.59 -39.93
C PRO A 352 -24.67 24.85 -39.35
N PRO A 353 -25.13 26.12 -39.27
CA PRO A 353 -26.52 26.39 -38.94
C PRO A 353 -27.37 25.61 -39.94
N HIS A 354 -28.27 24.76 -39.44
CA HIS A 354 -29.17 24.01 -40.30
C HIS A 354 -29.90 25.00 -41.20
N THR A 355 -29.71 24.90 -42.52
CA THR A 355 -30.51 25.62 -43.51
C THR A 355 -31.96 25.46 -43.12
N GLU A 356 -32.69 26.57 -42.98
CA GLU A 356 -34.07 26.52 -42.50
C GLU A 356 -34.88 25.55 -43.38
N PRO A 357 -35.76 24.71 -42.77
CA PRO A 357 -36.62 23.84 -43.54
C PRO A 357 -37.59 24.69 -44.36
N ASP A 358 -37.28 24.85 -45.64
CA ASP A 358 -38.01 25.67 -46.60
C ASP A 358 -39.53 25.37 -46.51
N PRO A 359 -40.35 26.34 -46.05
CA PRO A 359 -41.79 26.14 -45.84
C PRO A 359 -42.58 26.20 -47.17
N GLY A 360 -42.04 25.56 -48.22
CA GLY A 360 -42.39 25.80 -49.62
C GLY A 360 -42.87 24.59 -50.43
N HIS A 361 -42.79 23.36 -49.91
CA HIS A 361 -43.19 22.16 -50.68
C HIS A 361 -44.17 21.21 -49.97
N THR A 362 -45.43 21.65 -49.90
CA THR A 362 -46.55 20.72 -50.06
C THR A 362 -46.53 20.15 -51.48
N SER A 363 -46.23 18.86 -51.64
CA SER A 363 -46.39 18.16 -52.91
C SER A 363 -46.99 16.78 -52.67
N ASP A 364 -48.31 16.68 -52.83
CA ASP A 364 -48.99 15.40 -53.01
C ASP A 364 -48.36 14.63 -54.17
N ARG A 365 -48.20 13.30 -54.01
CA ARG A 365 -48.55 12.29 -55.03
C ARG A 365 -48.52 10.87 -54.41
N PRO A 366 -49.19 9.87 -55.02
CA PRO A 366 -50.06 9.01 -54.22
C PRO A 366 -49.61 7.55 -54.21
N SER A 367 -50.32 6.77 -53.38
CA SER A 367 -50.33 5.30 -53.43
C SER A 367 -50.56 4.79 -54.85
N LEU A 368 -49.74 3.82 -55.27
CA LEU A 368 -50.03 2.98 -56.42
C LEU A 368 -49.59 1.54 -56.11
N ASP A 369 -50.57 0.66 -55.96
CA ASP A 369 -50.33 -0.78 -55.87
C ASP A 369 -49.72 -1.32 -57.15
N THR A 370 -48.77 -2.24 -57.04
CA THR A 370 -48.49 -3.22 -58.12
C THR A 370 -47.98 -4.52 -57.51
N ALA A 371 -48.81 -5.56 -57.53
CA ALA A 371 -48.38 -6.91 -57.19
C ALA A 371 -47.47 -7.49 -58.29
N GLY A 372 -46.30 -8.03 -57.92
CA GLY A 372 -45.23 -8.37 -58.87
C GLY A 372 -44.49 -9.68 -58.56
N THR A 373 -45.13 -10.80 -58.89
CA THR A 373 -44.56 -12.13 -59.24
C THR A 373 -43.20 -12.57 -58.65
N ARG A 374 -43.29 -13.56 -57.76
CA ARG A 374 -42.23 -14.35 -57.14
C ARG A 374 -41.58 -15.38 -58.09
N THR A 375 -40.27 -15.31 -58.33
CA THR A 375 -39.46 -16.43 -58.89
C THR A 375 -38.06 -16.49 -58.25
N PRO A 376 -37.58 -17.66 -57.79
CA PRO A 376 -36.23 -17.83 -57.20
C PRO A 376 -35.17 -18.29 -58.25
N ARG A 377 -33.96 -18.66 -57.77
CA ARG A 377 -32.73 -19.09 -58.51
C ARG A 377 -31.80 -17.87 -58.78
N GLN A 378 -30.46 -17.97 -58.69
CA GLN A 378 -29.56 -19.13 -58.73
C GLN A 378 -28.40 -19.00 -57.71
N ALA A 379 -27.84 -20.12 -57.25
CA ALA A 379 -26.65 -20.14 -56.40
C ALA A 379 -25.35 -20.20 -57.24
N ALA A 380 -24.27 -19.59 -56.74
CA ALA A 380 -22.91 -19.70 -57.29
C ALA A 380 -21.89 -19.99 -56.16
N PRO A 381 -20.88 -20.85 -56.36
CA PRO A 381 -20.05 -21.36 -55.26
C PRO A 381 -18.79 -20.51 -54.99
N SER A 382 -18.76 -19.82 -53.85
CA SER A 382 -17.53 -19.19 -53.34
C SER A 382 -16.63 -20.22 -52.65
N ALA A 383 -15.41 -20.41 -53.18
CA ALA A 383 -14.51 -21.47 -52.72
C ALA A 383 -13.96 -21.25 -51.30
N ARG A 384 -13.94 -22.31 -50.48
CA ARG A 384 -13.33 -22.29 -49.14
C ARG A 384 -11.81 -22.40 -49.22
N ARG A 385 -11.08 -21.38 -48.72
CA ARG A 385 -9.71 -21.53 -48.20
C ARG A 385 -9.71 -21.29 -46.68
N PRO A 386 -9.35 -22.28 -45.85
CA PRO A 386 -9.24 -22.08 -44.41
C PRO A 386 -7.87 -21.50 -44.04
N HIS A 387 -7.80 -20.18 -43.82
CA HIS A 387 -6.66 -19.60 -43.10
C HIS A 387 -6.78 -19.96 -41.61
N ARG A 388 -5.87 -20.81 -41.11
CA ARG A 388 -5.51 -20.83 -39.69
C ARG A 388 -4.64 -19.61 -39.37
N PRO A 389 -4.95 -18.87 -38.29
CA PRO A 389 -3.96 -18.22 -37.45
C PRO A 389 -3.72 -19.09 -36.21
N ASP A 390 -2.56 -19.76 -36.14
CA ASP A 390 -2.12 -20.43 -34.92
C ASP A 390 -1.69 -19.37 -33.87
N MET A 391 -2.65 -18.88 -33.09
CA MET A 391 -2.39 -17.98 -31.96
C MET A 391 -1.80 -18.75 -30.77
N LEU A 392 -0.47 -18.89 -30.76
CA LEU A 392 0.30 -19.38 -29.62
C LEU A 392 0.17 -18.42 -28.41
N TRP A 393 -0.81 -18.69 -27.54
CA TRP A 393 -1.01 -17.98 -26.28
C TRP A 393 0.07 -18.33 -25.24
N THR A 394 1.26 -17.75 -25.38
CA THR A 394 2.40 -17.96 -24.47
C THR A 394 3.00 -16.67 -23.89
N SER A 395 2.15 -15.72 -23.47
CA SER A 395 2.58 -14.53 -22.71
C SER A 395 2.71 -14.83 -21.21
N ARG A 396 3.90 -15.28 -20.78
CA ARG A 396 4.21 -15.61 -19.38
C ARG A 396 4.41 -14.37 -18.47
N THR A 397 3.34 -13.69 -18.02
CA THR A 397 3.46 -12.71 -16.90
C THR A 397 2.18 -12.34 -16.13
N ARG A 398 1.03 -13.03 -16.26
CA ARG A 398 -0.25 -12.56 -15.65
C ARG A 398 -1.14 -13.64 -15.02
N ARG A 399 -0.57 -14.58 -14.24
CA ARG A 399 -1.32 -15.72 -13.68
C ARG A 399 -2.33 -15.37 -12.57
N GLY A 400 -2.07 -14.34 -11.75
CA GLY A 400 -2.88 -14.02 -10.56
C GLY A 400 -4.39 -13.83 -10.80
N ASN A 401 -4.79 -12.78 -11.52
CA ASN A 401 -6.22 -12.46 -11.71
C ASN A 401 -6.95 -13.42 -12.64
N GLN A 402 -6.24 -14.09 -13.57
CA GLN A 402 -6.90 -15.04 -14.48
C GLN A 402 -7.47 -16.25 -13.73
N ASP A 403 -6.81 -16.68 -12.66
CA ASP A 403 -7.26 -17.79 -11.83
C ASP A 403 -8.48 -17.39 -10.95
N SER A 404 -8.57 -16.13 -10.48
CA SER A 404 -9.75 -15.64 -9.73
C SER A 404 -10.98 -15.49 -10.61
N ASP A 405 -10.84 -14.92 -11.81
CA ASP A 405 -11.96 -14.68 -12.72
C ASP A 405 -12.52 -16.02 -13.27
N ALA A 406 -11.63 -16.99 -13.50
CA ALA A 406 -12.01 -18.34 -13.87
C ALA A 406 -12.69 -19.11 -12.72
N LEU A 407 -12.35 -18.84 -11.46
CA LEU A 407 -13.07 -19.38 -10.29
C LEU A 407 -14.45 -18.77 -10.15
N GLN A 408 -14.57 -17.44 -10.21
CA GLN A 408 -15.84 -16.73 -10.09
C GLN A 408 -16.89 -17.22 -11.10
N ARG A 409 -16.50 -17.33 -12.39
CA ARG A 409 -17.38 -17.84 -13.46
C ARG A 409 -17.77 -19.31 -13.30
N ARG A 410 -16.97 -20.12 -12.61
CA ARG A 410 -17.33 -21.50 -12.24
C ARG A 410 -18.39 -21.51 -11.13
N LEU A 411 -18.23 -20.65 -10.11
CA LEU A 411 -19.18 -20.53 -9.01
C LEU A 411 -20.54 -20.03 -9.50
N GLU A 412 -20.58 -19.07 -10.42
CA GLU A 412 -21.82 -18.56 -11.05
C GLU A 412 -22.59 -19.68 -11.79
N ILE A 413 -21.91 -20.45 -12.65
CA ILE A 413 -22.52 -21.61 -13.34
C ILE A 413 -23.01 -22.67 -12.34
N LEU A 414 -22.24 -22.93 -11.28
CA LEU A 414 -22.62 -23.89 -10.24
C LEU A 414 -23.84 -23.42 -9.44
N GLU A 415 -23.97 -22.12 -9.16
CA GLU A 415 -25.10 -21.56 -8.43
C GLU A 415 -26.40 -21.62 -9.25
N VAL A 416 -26.34 -21.37 -10.56
CA VAL A 416 -27.51 -21.57 -11.45
C VAL A 416 -27.92 -23.04 -11.49
N ILE A 417 -26.96 -23.99 -11.54
CA ILE A 417 -27.26 -25.44 -11.50
C ILE A 417 -27.73 -25.90 -10.11
N ARG A 418 -27.31 -25.22 -9.02
CA ARG A 418 -27.74 -25.52 -7.65
C ARG A 418 -29.16 -25.04 -7.39
N SER A 419 -29.48 -23.82 -7.81
CA SER A 419 -30.82 -23.21 -7.68
C SER A 419 -31.86 -23.86 -8.60
N ALA A 420 -31.45 -24.39 -9.75
CA ALA A 420 -32.31 -25.22 -10.58
C ALA A 420 -32.62 -26.56 -9.91
N ASN A 421 -33.91 -26.90 -9.82
CA ASN A 421 -34.39 -28.24 -9.43
C ASN A 421 -34.57 -29.18 -10.63
N MET A 422 -34.24 -28.73 -11.85
CA MET A 422 -34.31 -29.50 -13.10
C MET A 422 -32.99 -29.34 -13.89
N PRO A 423 -32.62 -30.29 -14.77
CA PRO A 423 -31.42 -30.17 -15.60
C PRO A 423 -31.48 -28.95 -16.53
N VAL A 424 -30.41 -28.14 -16.55
CA VAL A 424 -30.37 -26.85 -17.26
C VAL A 424 -29.62 -26.98 -18.59
N GLY A 425 -30.22 -26.50 -19.68
CA GLY A 425 -29.59 -26.49 -21.01
C GLY A 425 -28.41 -25.53 -21.11
N LEU A 426 -27.42 -25.88 -21.96
CA LEU A 426 -26.21 -25.08 -22.20
C LEU A 426 -26.51 -23.63 -22.61
N THR A 427 -27.54 -23.41 -23.44
CA THR A 427 -28.01 -22.08 -23.87
C THR A 427 -28.58 -21.27 -22.70
N THR A 428 -29.39 -21.89 -21.85
CA THR A 428 -29.96 -21.27 -20.65
C THR A 428 -28.86 -20.89 -19.65
N LEU A 429 -27.86 -21.75 -19.43
CA LEU A 429 -26.69 -21.44 -18.58
C LEU A 429 -25.84 -20.31 -19.17
N SER A 430 -25.62 -20.32 -20.49
CA SER A 430 -24.92 -19.26 -21.23
C SER A 430 -25.62 -17.91 -21.08
N HIS A 431 -26.94 -17.86 -21.22
CA HIS A 431 -27.74 -16.65 -21.01
C HIS A 431 -27.74 -16.19 -19.54
N ALA A 432 -28.02 -17.11 -18.59
CA ALA A 432 -28.14 -16.79 -17.16
C ALA A 432 -26.85 -16.24 -16.55
N CYS A 433 -25.68 -16.69 -17.03
CA CYS A 433 -24.37 -16.22 -16.55
C CYS A 433 -23.80 -15.07 -17.40
N GLY A 434 -24.47 -14.64 -18.48
CA GLY A 434 -23.93 -13.67 -19.44
C GLY A 434 -22.67 -14.14 -20.19
N LEU A 435 -22.41 -15.46 -20.24
CA LEU A 435 -21.18 -16.04 -20.79
C LEU A 435 -21.40 -16.59 -22.22
N PRO A 436 -20.46 -16.38 -23.16
CA PRO A 436 -20.56 -16.95 -24.51
C PRO A 436 -20.65 -18.47 -24.48
N THR A 437 -21.57 -19.06 -25.26
CA THR A 437 -21.94 -20.48 -25.20
C THR A 437 -20.75 -21.44 -25.28
N ARG A 438 -19.73 -21.10 -26.09
CA ARG A 438 -18.47 -21.84 -26.16
C ARG A 438 -17.74 -21.88 -24.82
N TYR A 439 -17.54 -20.73 -24.18
CA TYR A 439 -16.86 -20.62 -22.88
C TYR A 439 -17.64 -21.36 -21.80
N THR A 440 -18.97 -21.24 -21.80
CA THR A 440 -19.87 -22.01 -20.91
C THR A 440 -19.67 -23.53 -21.11
N SER A 441 -19.54 -24.00 -22.36
CA SER A 441 -19.29 -25.42 -22.66
C SER A 441 -17.91 -25.92 -22.20
N GLU A 442 -16.87 -25.08 -22.33
CA GLU A 442 -15.51 -25.38 -21.84
C GLU A 442 -15.50 -25.48 -20.31
N VAL A 443 -16.16 -24.56 -19.60
CA VAL A 443 -16.32 -24.61 -18.13
C VAL A 443 -17.16 -25.81 -17.68
N LEU A 444 -18.28 -26.11 -18.34
CA LEU A 444 -19.13 -27.26 -18.00
C LEU A 444 -18.45 -28.60 -18.25
N SER A 445 -17.58 -28.70 -19.26
CA SER A 445 -16.79 -29.92 -19.45
C SER A 445 -15.78 -30.13 -18.31
N TRP A 446 -15.15 -29.06 -17.82
CA TRP A 446 -14.27 -29.11 -16.65
C TRP A 446 -15.03 -29.46 -15.36
N LEU A 447 -16.20 -28.86 -15.12
CA LEU A 447 -17.06 -29.18 -13.97
C LEU A 447 -17.56 -30.63 -13.99
N ARG A 448 -17.81 -31.19 -15.18
CA ARG A 448 -18.19 -32.60 -15.38
C ARG A 448 -17.01 -33.55 -15.17
N GLU A 449 -15.83 -33.26 -15.71
CA GLU A 449 -14.58 -34.00 -15.44
C GLU A 449 -14.33 -34.09 -13.93
N ARG A 450 -14.57 -32.99 -13.22
CA ARG A 450 -14.43 -32.86 -11.76
C ARG A 450 -15.66 -33.31 -10.96
N ARG A 451 -16.68 -33.92 -11.59
CA ARG A 451 -17.91 -34.47 -10.96
C ARG A 451 -18.76 -33.46 -10.14
N PHE A 452 -18.57 -32.15 -10.34
CA PHE A 452 -19.48 -31.13 -9.82
C PHE A 452 -20.82 -31.09 -10.56
N THR A 453 -20.83 -31.47 -11.85
CA THR A 453 -22.04 -31.50 -12.69
C THR A 453 -22.16 -32.82 -13.45
N THR A 454 -23.37 -33.34 -13.59
CA THR A 454 -23.71 -34.45 -14.50
C THR A 454 -24.41 -33.91 -15.75
N THR A 455 -24.35 -34.64 -16.86
CA THR A 455 -25.16 -34.39 -18.06
C THR A 455 -26.18 -35.51 -18.24
N GLY A 456 -27.46 -35.16 -18.31
CA GLY A 456 -28.55 -36.09 -18.61
C GLY A 456 -28.57 -36.51 -20.09
N LYS A 457 -29.47 -37.44 -20.43
CA LYS A 457 -29.66 -37.92 -21.82
C LYS A 457 -30.03 -36.77 -22.78
N ASP A 458 -30.78 -35.80 -22.28
CA ASP A 458 -31.33 -34.66 -23.02
C ASP A 458 -30.31 -33.50 -23.18
N GLY A 459 -29.04 -33.73 -22.83
CA GLY A 459 -27.98 -32.72 -22.84
C GLY A 459 -28.05 -31.68 -21.71
N GLY A 460 -29.11 -31.69 -20.89
CA GLY A 460 -29.24 -30.82 -19.72
C GLY A 460 -28.20 -31.15 -18.63
N HIS A 461 -27.68 -30.12 -17.97
CA HIS A 461 -26.69 -30.22 -16.90
C HIS A 461 -27.37 -30.16 -15.53
N ALA A 462 -27.05 -31.11 -14.64
CA ALA A 462 -27.60 -31.21 -13.29
C ALA A 462 -26.49 -31.27 -12.23
N ARG A 463 -26.87 -31.17 -10.95
CA ARG A 463 -25.94 -31.28 -9.81
C ARG A 463 -25.25 -32.66 -9.82
N GLY A 464 -23.93 -32.65 -9.79
CA GLY A 464 -23.12 -33.87 -9.70
C GLY A 464 -22.95 -34.35 -8.25
N PRO A 465 -22.37 -35.55 -8.04
CA PRO A 465 -22.25 -36.18 -6.72
C PRO A 465 -21.62 -35.29 -5.65
N ILE A 466 -20.63 -34.45 -6.01
CA ILE A 466 -19.96 -33.53 -5.07
C ILE A 466 -20.93 -32.45 -4.56
N LEU A 467 -21.75 -31.87 -5.44
CA LEU A 467 -22.74 -30.87 -5.04
C LEU A 467 -23.88 -31.48 -4.21
N ASN A 468 -24.27 -32.73 -4.50
CA ASN A 468 -25.31 -33.40 -3.73
C ASN A 468 -24.81 -33.75 -2.33
N ALA A 469 -23.60 -34.32 -2.19
CA ALA A 469 -22.98 -34.57 -0.89
C ALA A 469 -22.84 -33.28 -0.05
N ALA A 470 -22.41 -32.17 -0.66
CA ALA A 470 -22.34 -30.87 0.01
C ALA A 470 -23.73 -30.32 0.41
N ALA A 471 -24.76 -30.52 -0.43
CA ALA A 471 -26.14 -30.11 -0.13
C ALA A 471 -26.80 -30.99 0.95
N GLU A 472 -26.37 -32.24 1.09
CA GLU A 472 -26.71 -33.16 2.18
C GLU A 472 -25.98 -32.82 3.50
N GLY A 473 -25.09 -31.80 3.50
CA GLY A 473 -24.31 -31.40 4.66
C GLY A 473 -23.10 -32.31 4.97
N ARG A 474 -22.71 -33.20 4.04
CA ARG A 474 -21.49 -34.01 4.19
C ARG A 474 -20.26 -33.15 3.92
N ASP A 475 -19.23 -33.29 4.75
CA ASP A 475 -17.96 -32.60 4.55
C ASP A 475 -17.16 -33.28 3.43
N VAL A 476 -17.43 -32.87 2.19
CA VAL A 476 -16.76 -33.38 0.98
C VAL A 476 -15.29 -32.95 0.91
N VAL A 477 -14.86 -31.97 1.72
CA VAL A 477 -13.44 -31.61 1.85
C VAL A 477 -12.74 -32.64 2.73
N GLN A 478 -13.34 -33.02 3.86
CA GLN A 478 -12.82 -34.08 4.72
C GLN A 478 -12.84 -35.45 4.01
N GLU A 479 -13.93 -35.82 3.33
CA GLU A 479 -14.02 -37.08 2.56
C GLU A 479 -12.93 -37.17 1.47
N PHE A 480 -12.59 -36.04 0.84
CA PHE A 480 -11.50 -35.95 -0.13
C PHE A 480 -10.11 -35.99 0.52
N LEU A 481 -9.93 -35.34 1.68
CA LEU A 481 -8.69 -35.40 2.45
C LEU A 481 -8.39 -36.80 2.97
N ASP A 482 -9.41 -37.52 3.46
CA ASP A 482 -9.29 -38.90 3.93
C ASP A 482 -8.92 -39.83 2.76
N HIS A 483 -9.55 -39.66 1.59
CA HIS A 483 -9.20 -40.41 0.38
C HIS A 483 -7.76 -40.11 -0.10
N LEU A 484 -7.30 -38.85 -0.03
CA LEU A 484 -5.91 -38.52 -0.34
C LEU A 484 -4.94 -39.11 0.70
N SER A 485 -5.24 -38.99 1.99
CA SER A 485 -4.44 -39.51 3.11
C SER A 485 -4.21 -41.02 2.98
N LEU A 486 -5.27 -41.78 2.70
CA LEU A 486 -5.22 -43.22 2.39
C LEU A 486 -4.37 -43.53 1.15
N LYS A 487 -4.39 -42.66 0.13
CA LYS A 487 -3.63 -42.84 -1.11
C LYS A 487 -2.15 -42.45 -0.98
N THR A 488 -1.81 -41.55 -0.07
CA THR A 488 -0.42 -41.09 0.17
C THR A 488 0.25 -41.71 1.38
N ASN A 489 -0.47 -42.53 2.18
CA ASN A 489 0.01 -43.09 3.45
C ASN A 489 0.58 -42.01 4.41
N GLY A 490 -0.08 -40.86 4.50
CA GLY A 490 0.40 -39.72 5.28
C GLY A 490 -0.68 -38.68 5.54
N ALA A 491 -0.69 -38.12 6.75
CA ALA A 491 -1.69 -37.15 7.18
C ALA A 491 -1.59 -35.82 6.42
N ILE A 492 -2.73 -35.33 5.93
CA ILE A 492 -2.85 -34.07 5.20
C ILE A 492 -3.72 -33.12 6.01
N TYR A 493 -3.23 -31.91 6.26
CA TYR A 493 -3.93 -30.88 7.04
C TYR A 493 -4.17 -29.63 6.19
N ILE A 494 -5.42 -29.16 6.13
CA ILE A 494 -5.75 -27.82 5.62
C ILE A 494 -5.97 -26.90 6.82
N GLY A 495 -5.00 -26.02 7.08
CA GLY A 495 -5.16 -24.93 8.05
C GLY A 495 -5.84 -23.72 7.41
N PRO A 496 -6.84 -23.10 8.05
CA PRO A 496 -7.43 -21.85 7.54
C PRO A 496 -6.40 -20.72 7.60
N THR A 497 -6.24 -19.98 6.51
CA THR A 497 -5.56 -18.68 6.56
C THR A 497 -6.49 -17.67 7.25
N PRO A 498 -6.00 -16.86 8.21
CA PRO A 498 -6.86 -16.01 9.02
C PRO A 498 -7.36 -14.80 8.21
N THR A 499 -8.53 -14.93 7.59
CA THR A 499 -9.30 -13.85 6.97
C THR A 499 -10.44 -13.40 7.90
N ALA A 500 -10.65 -12.09 7.98
CA ALA A 500 -11.36 -11.47 9.11
C ALA A 500 -12.89 -11.39 8.98
N THR A 501 -13.56 -12.50 8.63
CA THR A 501 -15.01 -12.69 8.81
C THR A 501 -15.33 -14.18 8.89
N SER A 502 -15.93 -14.64 9.99
CA SER A 502 -16.54 -15.96 10.11
C SER A 502 -17.89 -15.86 10.81
N THR A 503 -18.95 -16.32 10.13
CA THR A 503 -20.30 -16.47 10.69
C THR A 503 -20.52 -17.92 11.09
N SER A 504 -20.78 -18.16 12.37
CA SER A 504 -21.07 -19.49 12.90
C SER A 504 -22.38 -20.06 12.33
N PRO A 505 -22.43 -21.35 11.92
CA PRO A 505 -23.67 -22.00 11.50
C PRO A 505 -24.61 -22.20 12.69
N THR A 506 -25.91 -21.97 12.48
CA THR A 506 -26.93 -22.10 13.54
C THR A 506 -27.32 -23.56 13.74
N LYS A 507 -27.21 -24.07 14.97
CA LYS A 507 -27.62 -25.44 15.33
C LYS A 507 -29.15 -25.51 15.53
N PRO A 508 -29.86 -26.52 14.97
CA PRO A 508 -31.29 -26.69 15.23
C PRO A 508 -31.56 -27.11 16.69
N PRO A 509 -32.74 -26.78 17.25
CA PRO A 509 -33.09 -27.12 18.62
C PRO A 509 -33.37 -28.62 18.79
N SER A 510 -32.95 -29.18 19.93
CA SER A 510 -33.36 -30.52 20.40
C SER A 510 -34.38 -30.37 21.53
N PRO A 511 -35.31 -31.32 21.75
CA PRO A 511 -36.46 -31.13 22.63
C PRO A 511 -36.10 -31.09 24.13
N ALA A 512 -37.03 -30.55 24.91
CA ALA A 512 -36.85 -30.26 26.33
C ALA A 512 -36.92 -31.49 27.26
N SER A 513 -36.47 -31.29 28.51
CA SER A 513 -36.73 -32.16 29.66
C SER A 513 -36.79 -31.30 30.94
N PRO A 514 -37.49 -31.76 32.01
CA PRO A 514 -38.14 -30.86 32.96
C PRO A 514 -37.22 -30.27 34.05
N PRO A 515 -37.62 -29.18 34.72
CA PRO A 515 -36.79 -28.47 35.70
C PRO A 515 -36.76 -29.17 37.07
N SER A 516 -35.58 -29.24 37.68
CA SER A 516 -35.39 -29.49 39.10
C SER A 516 -35.36 -28.17 39.88
N THR A 517 -36.13 -28.10 40.97
CA THR A 517 -36.22 -26.93 41.84
C THR A 517 -35.06 -26.84 42.82
N SER A 518 -34.50 -25.65 43.02
CA SER A 518 -33.73 -25.34 44.23
C SER A 518 -33.96 -23.89 44.68
N THR A 519 -34.22 -23.76 45.98
CA THR A 519 -34.67 -22.51 46.62
C THR A 519 -33.49 -21.59 46.92
N SER A 520 -33.69 -20.27 46.80
CA SER A 520 -32.87 -19.28 47.52
C SER A 520 -33.74 -18.10 47.93
N THR A 521 -33.51 -17.59 49.14
CA THR A 521 -34.45 -16.69 49.84
C THR A 521 -33.95 -15.25 49.89
N SER A 522 -34.85 -14.29 49.68
CA SER A 522 -34.57 -12.85 49.73
C SER A 522 -34.66 -12.28 51.15
N ALA A 523 -33.72 -11.41 51.54
CA ALA A 523 -33.90 -10.42 52.62
C ALA A 523 -32.88 -9.27 52.53
N SER A 524 -33.32 -8.06 52.89
CA SER A 524 -32.56 -6.79 53.08
C SER A 524 -33.52 -5.76 53.72
N PRO A 525 -33.10 -4.58 54.23
CA PRO A 525 -31.74 -4.05 54.46
C PRO A 525 -31.49 -4.04 56.00
N PRO A 526 -31.29 -2.96 56.83
CA PRO A 526 -30.97 -1.53 56.65
C PRO A 526 -29.77 -0.99 57.49
N THR A 527 -29.55 0.32 57.40
CA THR A 527 -28.62 1.23 58.12
C THR A 527 -29.15 1.66 59.51
N PRO A 528 -28.36 2.28 60.45
CA PRO A 528 -27.89 3.67 60.30
C PRO A 528 -26.54 4.10 60.96
N ALA A 529 -26.23 5.39 60.71
CA ALA A 529 -25.13 6.29 61.16
C ALA A 529 -24.58 6.12 62.60
N HIS A 530 -23.32 6.50 62.90
CA HIS A 530 -23.00 7.92 63.19
C HIS A 530 -21.51 8.35 63.15
N SER A 531 -21.34 9.68 63.25
CA SER A 531 -20.16 10.54 63.34
C SER A 531 -18.98 10.07 64.22
N ALA A 532 -17.73 10.38 63.81
CA ALA A 532 -16.83 11.31 64.54
C ALA A 532 -15.43 11.52 63.88
N LYS A 533 -14.89 12.72 64.10
CA LYS A 533 -13.49 13.18 63.91
C LYS A 533 -13.21 14.14 65.09
N PRO A 534 -11.98 14.58 65.39
CA PRO A 534 -10.65 14.02 65.12
C PRO A 534 -9.81 13.92 66.44
N THR A 535 -8.54 13.53 66.37
CA THR A 535 -7.45 14.26 67.09
C THR A 535 -6.06 13.88 66.58
N SER A 536 -5.08 14.73 66.89
CA SER A 536 -3.67 14.56 66.55
C SER A 536 -2.84 14.23 67.79
N ARG A 537 -1.69 13.57 67.61
CA ARG A 537 -0.48 13.96 68.36
C ARG A 537 0.82 13.55 67.67
N SER A 538 1.87 14.28 68.01
CA SER A 538 3.25 14.10 67.57
C SER A 538 4.08 13.51 68.72
N SER A 539 5.08 12.70 68.40
CA SER A 539 6.27 12.51 69.23
C SER A 539 7.47 12.13 68.35
N ALA A 540 8.66 12.63 68.72
CA ALA A 540 9.90 12.40 68.00
C ALA A 540 11.02 11.97 68.97
N ALA A 541 11.78 10.94 68.60
CA ALA A 541 12.92 10.41 69.35
C ALA A 541 13.72 9.45 68.44
N LYS A 542 15.02 9.19 68.63
CA LYS A 542 16.14 10.01 69.16
C LYS A 542 17.45 9.38 68.64
N ARG A 543 18.58 10.09 68.75
CA ARG A 543 19.91 9.60 68.32
C ARG A 543 20.35 8.33 69.06
N ALA A 544 21.12 7.49 68.36
CA ALA A 544 22.29 6.80 68.92
C ALA A 544 23.37 6.64 67.83
N SER A 545 24.63 6.48 68.22
CA SER A 545 25.77 6.27 67.30
C SER A 545 26.75 5.31 67.96
N THR A 546 27.27 4.34 67.22
CA THR A 546 28.28 3.42 67.77
C THR A 546 29.36 3.02 66.76
N THR A 547 30.56 3.08 67.29
CA THR A 547 31.92 2.84 66.79
C THR A 547 32.15 1.51 66.05
N SER A 548 33.17 1.48 65.19
CA SER A 548 33.87 0.25 64.76
C SER A 548 34.64 -0.41 65.93
N PRO A 549 35.15 -1.64 65.75
CA PRO A 549 36.57 -1.78 65.39
C PRO A 549 36.81 -2.80 64.26
N ALA A 550 38.08 -3.15 63.98
CA ALA A 550 38.47 -3.96 62.83
C ALA A 550 39.56 -5.00 63.15
N THR A 551 39.52 -6.14 62.46
CA THR A 551 40.64 -7.08 62.26
C THR A 551 40.42 -7.87 60.96
N GLY A 552 41.50 -8.29 60.28
CA GLY A 552 41.48 -9.23 59.15
C GLY A 552 41.94 -10.63 59.59
N PRO A 553 42.66 -11.41 58.75
CA PRO A 553 42.96 -11.19 57.32
C PRO A 553 42.82 -12.47 56.44
N GLY A 554 43.10 -12.33 55.13
CA GLY A 554 43.78 -13.38 54.35
C GLY A 554 42.94 -14.42 53.60
N SER A 555 43.11 -14.47 52.27
CA SER A 555 43.13 -15.70 51.46
C SER A 555 43.68 -15.43 50.07
N SER A 556 44.78 -16.08 49.72
CA SER A 556 45.38 -16.04 48.39
C SER A 556 44.62 -16.95 47.42
N ARG A 557 44.45 -16.58 46.15
CA ARG A 557 44.19 -17.56 45.08
C ARG A 557 44.86 -17.16 43.76
N ALA A 558 45.39 -18.17 43.07
CA ALA A 558 46.32 -18.00 41.96
C ALA A 558 45.64 -17.66 40.62
N THR A 559 46.40 -16.98 39.77
CA THR A 559 46.19 -16.89 38.31
C THR A 559 46.57 -18.20 37.61
N PRO A 560 45.79 -18.67 36.63
CA PRO A 560 46.27 -19.56 35.58
C PRO A 560 46.49 -18.80 34.26
N SER A 561 47.62 -19.02 33.61
CA SER A 561 47.90 -18.58 32.24
C SER A 561 47.33 -19.58 31.21
N PRO A 562 46.78 -19.14 30.07
CA PRO A 562 46.50 -20.02 28.94
C PRO A 562 47.68 -20.07 27.95
N THR A 563 48.23 -21.25 27.72
CA THR A 563 49.07 -21.55 26.54
C THR A 563 48.21 -21.78 25.28
N PRO A 564 48.74 -21.56 24.07
CA PRO A 564 47.95 -21.66 22.84
C PRO A 564 47.83 -23.09 22.31
N THR A 565 46.61 -23.51 21.95
CA THR A 565 46.37 -24.76 21.20
C THR A 565 46.43 -24.48 19.71
N ALA A 566 47.18 -25.29 18.96
CA ALA A 566 47.18 -25.25 17.50
C ALA A 566 45.85 -25.77 16.92
N PHE A 567 45.45 -25.26 15.75
CA PHE A 567 44.36 -25.82 14.95
C PHE A 567 44.80 -25.96 13.49
N SER A 568 44.53 -27.12 12.91
CA SER A 568 44.98 -27.50 11.57
C SER A 568 44.28 -26.73 10.45
N ALA A 569 44.98 -26.52 9.34
CA ALA A 569 44.39 -25.98 8.13
C ALA A 569 43.48 -27.02 7.46
N HIS A 570 42.27 -26.60 7.06
CA HIS A 570 41.49 -27.29 6.04
C HIS A 570 41.41 -26.40 4.79
N SER A 571 42.08 -26.84 3.73
CA SER A 571 41.99 -26.22 2.41
C SER A 571 40.63 -26.52 1.78
N THR A 572 39.89 -25.47 1.39
CA THR A 572 38.78 -25.58 0.44
C THR A 572 39.07 -24.70 -0.77
N SER A 573 38.93 -25.30 -1.95
CA SER A 573 39.35 -24.71 -3.22
C SER A 573 38.23 -23.86 -3.85
N HIS A 574 38.54 -22.61 -4.17
CA HIS A 574 37.72 -21.79 -5.08
C HIS A 574 38.23 -21.96 -6.52
N PRO A 575 37.40 -22.39 -7.48
CA PRO A 575 37.76 -22.38 -8.90
C PRO A 575 37.70 -20.95 -9.46
N SER A 576 38.82 -20.48 -10.01
CA SER A 576 38.92 -19.17 -10.69
C SER A 576 38.19 -19.18 -12.03
N SER A 577 37.45 -18.10 -12.32
CA SER A 577 36.73 -17.92 -13.60
C SER A 577 36.99 -16.55 -14.25
N THR A 578 38.24 -16.34 -14.68
CA THR A 578 38.48 -15.65 -15.97
C THR A 578 37.84 -16.51 -17.08
N THR A 579 37.22 -16.02 -18.15
CA THR A 579 37.46 -14.84 -19.01
C THR A 579 36.09 -14.52 -19.68
N SER A 580 35.76 -13.41 -20.37
CA SER A 580 36.54 -12.48 -21.20
C SER A 580 35.90 -11.09 -21.26
N ARG A 581 36.69 -10.08 -21.67
CA ARG A 581 36.26 -8.69 -21.86
C ARG A 581 36.29 -8.33 -23.35
N SER A 582 35.12 -8.19 -23.98
CA SER A 582 35.00 -8.03 -25.44
C SER A 582 34.40 -6.68 -25.83
N THR A 583 35.21 -5.76 -26.38
CA THR A 583 34.83 -4.55 -27.14
C THR A 583 36.10 -3.79 -27.56
N PRO A 584 36.08 -2.95 -28.63
CA PRO A 584 35.11 -2.85 -29.72
C PRO A 584 35.74 -3.02 -31.12
N THR A 585 34.97 -3.51 -32.11
CA THR A 585 35.37 -3.44 -33.53
C THR A 585 34.85 -2.14 -34.15
N ARG A 586 35.68 -1.46 -34.94
CA ARG A 586 35.44 -0.11 -35.50
C ARG A 586 35.67 -0.11 -37.02
N THR A 587 34.61 0.00 -37.80
CA THR A 587 34.63 0.11 -39.28
C THR A 587 33.34 0.83 -39.76
N PRO A 588 33.26 1.35 -41.01
CA PRO A 588 33.35 2.80 -41.17
C PRO A 588 32.10 3.44 -41.81
N ALA A 589 32.16 4.76 -41.99
CA ALA A 589 31.15 5.51 -42.75
C ALA A 589 31.27 5.30 -44.26
N GLN A 590 30.16 5.50 -44.97
CA GLN A 590 30.11 5.78 -46.41
C GLN A 590 29.11 6.92 -46.69
N PRO A 591 29.13 7.54 -47.89
CA PRO A 591 28.90 8.98 -48.03
C PRO A 591 27.46 9.39 -48.36
N ALA A 592 27.26 10.70 -48.45
CA ALA A 592 26.02 11.33 -48.88
C ALA A 592 25.72 11.13 -50.37
N HIS A 593 24.44 11.24 -50.70
CA HIS A 593 23.88 11.67 -51.98
C HIS A 593 22.68 12.59 -51.70
#